data_AF-A0A951SMV9-F1
#
_entry.id   AF-A0A951SMV9-F1
#
_cell.length_a   1.000
_cell.length_b   1.000
_cell.length_c   1.000
_cell.angle_alpha   90.00
_cell.angle_beta   90.00
_cell.angle_gamma   90.00
#
_symmetry.space_group_name_H-M   'P 1'
#
loop_
_entity.id
_entity.type
_entity.pdbx_description
1 polymer ?
#
loop_
_entity_poly.entity_id
_entity_poly.type
_entity_poly.pdbx_seq_one_letter_code
_entity_poly.pdbx_strand_id
1 'polypeptide(L)' 'MTLQELVDFLRSLWGLWLMIFFLGIVFYAFRPKNKKRLESYGDIPLRDDDDKER' A
#
# COMPACT_ATOMS: atom_id res chain seq x y z
N MET A 1 6.77 36.33 -0.91
CA MET A 1 7.12 34.90 -0.90
C MET A 1 8.63 34.77 -0.96
N THR A 2 9.24 34.62 0.20
CA THR A 2 10.66 34.28 0.33
C THR A 2 10.86 32.77 0.22
N LEU A 3 12.09 32.31 -0.03
CA LEU A 3 12.41 30.88 -0.03
C LEU A 3 12.10 30.22 1.32
N GLN A 4 12.22 30.97 2.41
CA GLN A 4 11.93 30.50 3.77
C GLN A 4 10.43 30.20 3.95
N GLU A 5 9.57 31.13 3.52
CA GLU A 5 8.11 30.96 3.57
C GLU A 5 7.65 29.75 2.75
N LEU A 6 8.27 29.51 1.60
CA LEU A 6 7.97 28.33 0.77
C LEU A 6 8.35 27.02 1.48
N VAL A 7 9.53 26.98 2.12
CA VAL A 7 10.00 25.81 2.86
C VAL A 7 9.10 25.51 4.06
N ASP A 8 8.70 26.52 4.82
CA ASP A 8 7.83 26.33 5.99
C ASP A 8 6.42 25.90 5.58
N PHE A 9 5.90 26.43 4.47
CA PHE A 9 4.66 25.95 3.87
C PHE A 9 4.75 24.46 3.45
N LEU A 10 5.82 24.06 2.74
CA LEU A 10 6.03 22.66 2.36
C LEU A 10 6.19 21.73 3.57
N ARG A 11 6.87 22.18 4.63
CA ARG A 11 6.98 21.44 5.90
C ARG A 11 5.63 21.22 6.55
N SER A 12 4.74 22.22 6.50
CA SER A 12 3.37 22.07 7.04
C SER A 12 2.56 21.01 6.28
N LEU A 13 2.82 20.85 4.98
CA LEU A 13 2.15 19.86 4.11
C LEU A 13 2.71 18.44 4.25
N TRP A 14 3.74 18.23 5.06
CA TRP A 14 4.37 16.92 5.23
C TRP A 14 3.37 15.84 5.66
N GLY A 15 2.51 16.15 6.62
CA GLY A 15 1.45 15.23 7.07
C GLY A 15 0.44 14.90 5.97
N LEU A 16 0.12 15.87 5.11
CA LEU A 16 -0.82 15.66 3.99
C LEU A 16 -0.24 14.71 2.93
N TRP A 17 1.03 14.86 2.58
CA TRP A 17 1.69 13.97 1.63
C TRP A 17 1.75 12.53 2.15
N LEU A 18 2.05 12.32 3.43
CA LEU A 18 2.00 11.00 4.05
C LEU A 18 0.59 10.41 4.04
N MET A 19 -0.44 11.22 4.29
CA MET A 19 -1.84 10.79 4.21
C MET A 19 -2.21 10.34 2.81
N ILE A 20 -1.85 11.12 1.77
CA ILE A 20 -2.11 10.78 0.37
C ILE A 20 -1.38 9.48 -0.01
N PHE A 21 -0.13 9.32 0.40
CA PHE A 21 0.65 8.12 0.14
C PHE A 21 0.02 6.88 0.80
N PHE A 22 -0.40 7.00 2.05
CA PHE A 22 -1.11 5.96 2.78
C PHE A 22 -2.42 5.57 2.08
N LEU A 23 -3.25 6.55 1.72
CA LEU A 23 -4.48 6.34 0.96
C LEU A 23 -4.21 5.65 -0.38
N GLY A 24 -3.12 6.00 -1.06
CA GLY A 24 -2.68 5.35 -2.28
C GLY A 24 -2.38 3.86 -2.07
N ILE A 25 -1.68 3.51 -0.99
CA ILE A 25 -1.39 2.11 -0.63
C ILE A 25 -2.68 1.37 -0.28
N VAL A 26 -3.55 1.95 0.55
CA VAL A 26 -4.84 1.36 0.93
C VAL A 26 -5.66 1.10 -0.32
N PHE A 27 -5.86 2.12 -1.16
CA PHE A 27 -6.60 1.97 -2.41
C PHE A 27 -5.98 0.89 -3.32
N TYR A 28 -4.66 0.83 -3.43
CA TYR A 28 -3.96 -0.20 -4.20
C TYR A 28 -4.16 -1.62 -3.61
N ALA A 29 -4.12 -1.76 -2.29
CA ALA A 29 -4.31 -3.04 -1.60
C ALA A 29 -5.75 -3.55 -1.74
N PHE A 30 -6.74 -2.68 -1.56
CA PHE A 30 -8.16 -3.01 -1.66
C PHE A 30 -8.70 -3.04 -3.10
N ARG A 31 -7.89 -2.65 -4.10
CA ARG A 31 -8.28 -2.72 -5.51
C ARG A 31 -8.56 -4.19 -5.91
N PRO A 32 -9.71 -4.50 -6.54
CA PRO A 32 -10.12 -5.87 -6.84
C PRO A 32 -9.13 -6.64 -7.73
N LYS A 33 -8.33 -5.95 -8.54
CA LYS A 33 -7.26 -6.55 -9.36
C LYS A 33 -6.16 -7.22 -8.51
N ASN A 34 -5.96 -6.80 -7.26
CA ASN A 34 -5.00 -7.41 -6.34
C ASN A 34 -5.61 -8.47 -5.41
N LYS A 35 -6.95 -8.54 -5.34
CA LYS A 35 -7.67 -9.43 -4.42
C LYS A 35 -7.28 -10.90 -4.59
N LYS A 36 -7.26 -11.42 -5.83
CA LYS A 36 -6.86 -12.81 -6.12
C LYS A 36 -5.44 -13.13 -5.65
N ARG A 37 -4.50 -12.19 -5.81
CA ARG A 37 -3.10 -12.38 -5.38
C ARG A 37 -2.99 -12.37 -3.85
N LEU A 38 -3.69 -11.46 -3.19
CA LEU A 38 -3.71 -11.36 -1.73
C LEU A 38 -4.41 -12.55 -1.08
N GLU A 39 -5.51 -13.04 -1.65
CA GLU A 39 -6.19 -14.27 -1.22
C GLU A 39 -5.25 -15.48 -1.36
N SER A 40 -4.50 -15.60 -2.46
CA SER A 40 -3.55 -16.70 -2.66
C SER A 40 -2.40 -16.75 -1.64
N TYR A 41 -2.07 -15.62 -0.99
CA TYR A 41 -1.09 -15.59 0.11
C TYR A 41 -1.69 -16.01 1.44
N GLY A 42 -2.97 -15.70 1.68
CA GLY A 42 -3.70 -16.16 2.87
C GLY A 42 -3.95 -17.66 2.85
N ASP A 43 -4.05 -18.24 1.66
CA ASP A 43 -4.22 -19.67 1.45
C ASP A 43 -2.91 -20.47 1.56
N ILE A 44 -1.73 -19.86 1.73
CA ILE A 44 -0.46 -20.62 1.82
C ILE A 44 -0.48 -21.67 2.94
N PRO A 45 -0.96 -21.39 4.17
CA PRO A 45 -1.01 -22.41 5.22
C PRO A 45 -2.14 -23.43 5.05
N LEU A 46 -3.14 -23.12 4.20
CA LEU A 46 -4.34 -23.94 3.98
C LEU A 46 -4.31 -24.70 2.65
N ARG A 47 -3.39 -24.33 1.76
CA ARG A 47 -3.01 -25.12 0.61
C ARG A 47 -2.42 -26.40 1.18
N ASP A 48 -3.23 -27.46 1.14
CA ASP A 48 -2.69 -28.80 1.09
C ASP A 48 -1.74 -28.81 -0.10
N ASP A 49 -0.44 -28.81 0.17
CA ASP A 49 0.57 -29.08 -0.84
C ASP A 49 0.38 -30.54 -1.28
N ASP A 50 -0.59 -30.77 -2.17
CA ASP A 50 -0.73 -31.99 -2.98
C ASP A 50 0.43 -32.15 -3.97
N ASP A 51 1.46 -31.28 -3.90
CA ASP A 51 2.74 -31.40 -4.62
C ASP A 51 3.71 -32.39 -3.93
N LYS A 52 3.16 -33.41 -3.27
CA LYS A 52 3.90 -34.61 -2.85
C LYS A 52 3.39 -35.88 -3.52
N GLU A 53 3.15 -35.89 -4.82
CA GLU A 53 3.45 -37.07 -5.63
C GLU A 53 3.52 -36.79 -7.14
N ARG A 54 4.76 -36.74 -7.64
CA ARG A 54 5.27 -37.30 -8.91
C ARG A 54 4.53 -37.02 -10.22
#